data_AF-A0A923AMI4-F1
#
_entry.id   AF-A0A923AMI4-F1
#
_cell.length_a   1.000
_cell.length_b   1.000
_cell.length_c   1.000
_cell.angle_alpha   90.00
_cell.angle_beta   90.00
_cell.angle_gamma   90.00
#
_symmetry.space_group_name_H-M   'P 1'
#
loop_
_entity.id
_entity.type
_entity.pdbx_description
1 polymer ?
#
loop_
_entity_poly.entity_id
_entity_poly.type
_entity_poly.pdbx_seq_one_letter_code
_entity_poly.pdbx_strand_id
1 'polypeptide(L)' 'MTRPTLPPDPEAYDAERNVHARKRGLAAPYIAGGRDPEPEIGRAEDRRLLRWLILMVVAVVLSGFVLGILGNLISPGT' A
#
# COMPACT_ATOMS: atom_id res chain seq x y z
N MET A 1 34.15 -16.98 -16.87
CA MET A 1 33.66 -16.00 -15.89
C MET A 1 32.75 -15.00 -16.63
N THR A 2 31.45 -15.24 -16.62
CA THR A 2 30.44 -14.35 -17.23
C THR A 2 30.19 -13.19 -16.28
N ARG A 3 30.44 -11.94 -16.71
CA ARG A 3 30.09 -10.76 -15.91
C ARG A 3 28.55 -10.73 -15.75
N PRO A 4 28.01 -10.49 -14.54
CA PRO A 4 26.58 -10.30 -14.38
C PRO A 4 26.14 -9.11 -15.24
N THR A 5 25.23 -9.36 -16.17
CA THR A 5 24.62 -8.34 -17.01
C THR A 5 23.86 -7.38 -16.12
N LEU A 6 24.29 -6.12 -16.07
CA LEU A 6 23.60 -5.08 -15.31
C LEU A 6 22.20 -4.85 -15.90
N PRO A 7 21.21 -4.48 -15.07
CA PRO A 7 19.88 -4.11 -15.56
C PRO A 7 19.96 -2.94 -16.56
N PRO A 8 18.95 -2.77 -17.44
CA PRO A 8 18.92 -1.73 -18.47
C PRO A 8 19.06 -0.29 -17.94
N ASP A 9 18.75 -0.08 -16.65
CA ASP A 9 18.85 1.20 -15.96
C ASP A 9 19.79 1.08 -14.74
N PRO A 10 21.03 1.60 -14.84
CA PRO A 10 22.01 1.59 -13.75
C PRO A 10 21.58 2.39 -12.53
N GLU A 11 20.81 3.46 -12.67
CA GLU A 11 20.42 4.31 -11.54
C GLU A 11 19.38 3.61 -10.66
N ALA A 12 18.47 2.87 -11.28
CA ALA A 12 17.53 2.02 -10.56
C ALA A 12 18.24 0.89 -9.79
N TYR A 13 19.40 0.41 -10.22
CA TYR A 13 20.15 -0.65 -9.54
C TYR A 13 20.68 -0.22 -8.16
N ASP A 14 21.08 1.05 -8.01
CA ASP A 14 21.67 1.60 -6.79
C ASP A 14 20.66 2.23 -5.83
N ALA A 15 19.38 2.24 -6.18
CA ALA A 15 18.32 2.64 -5.26
C ALA A 15 18.41 1.89 -3.93
N GLU A 16 18.24 2.61 -2.81
CA GLU A 16 18.42 2.08 -1.44
C GLU A 16 17.60 0.80 -1.19
N ARG A 17 16.37 0.73 -1.71
CA ARG A 17 15.50 -0.46 -1.70
C ARG A 17 16.20 -1.70 -2.28
N ASN A 18 16.91 -1.54 -3.39
CA ASN A 18 17.55 -2.63 -4.12
C ASN A 18 18.85 -3.06 -3.44
N VAL A 19 19.54 -2.15 -2.73
CA VAL A 19 20.64 -2.48 -1.81
C VAL A 19 20.15 -3.41 -0.69
N HIS A 20 19.00 -3.08 -0.06
CA HIS A 20 18.41 -3.92 0.98
C HIS A 20 17.92 -5.28 0.47
N ALA A 21 17.35 -5.34 -0.74
CA ALA A 21 16.92 -6.58 -1.37
C ALA A 21 18.10 -7.55 -1.61
N ARG A 22 19.25 -7.03 -2.06
CA ARG A 22 20.50 -7.80 -2.21
C ARG A 22 21.00 -8.34 -0.87
N LYS A 23 20.98 -7.52 0.19
CA LYS A 23 21.37 -7.95 1.55
C LYS A 23 20.52 -9.11 2.08
N ARG A 24 19.29 -9.27 1.58
CA ARG A 24 18.36 -10.35 1.96
C ARG A 24 18.47 -11.61 1.07
N GLY A 25 19.41 -11.66 0.14
CA GLY A 25 19.63 -12.85 -0.72
C GLY A 25 18.55 -13.06 -1.78
N LEU A 26 17.74 -12.04 -2.08
CA LEU A 26 16.77 -12.11 -3.18
C LEU A 26 17.53 -12.19 -4.51
N ALA A 27 17.21 -13.19 -5.34
CA ALA A 27 17.94 -13.54 -6.56
C ALA A 27 18.03 -12.40 -7.61
N ALA A 28 17.17 -11.39 -7.52
CA ALA A 28 17.25 -10.18 -8.32
C ALA A 28 17.25 -8.93 -7.39
N PRO A 29 18.25 -8.03 -7.52
CA PRO A 29 18.22 -6.69 -6.91
C PRO A 29 17.01 -5.87 -7.37
N TYR A 30 16.44 -6.24 -8.51
CA TYR A 30 15.41 -5.52 -9.22
C TYR A 30 14.15 -6.38 -9.30
N ILE A 31 13.18 -6.08 -8.44
CA ILE A 31 11.80 -6.42 -8.75
C ILE A 31 11.31 -5.27 -9.61
N ALA A 32 11.42 -5.42 -10.94
CA ALA A 32 10.62 -4.61 -11.84
C ALA A 32 9.19 -4.71 -11.33
N GLY A 33 8.54 -3.59 -11.02
CA GLY A 33 7.08 -3.62 -11.08
C GLY A 33 6.76 -4.17 -12.46
N GLY A 34 6.20 -5.37 -12.53
CA GLY A 34 5.79 -5.94 -13.81
C GLY A 34 4.91 -4.91 -14.49
N ARG A 35 5.10 -4.68 -15.80
CA ARG A 35 4.05 -3.98 -16.53
C ARG A 35 2.83 -4.87 -16.42
N ASP A 36 1.82 -4.38 -15.69
CA ASP A 36 0.52 -5.01 -15.70
C ASP A 36 0.07 -5.07 -17.17
N PRO A 37 -0.15 -6.27 -17.74
CA PRO A 37 -0.62 -6.40 -19.11
C PRO A 37 -2.00 -5.74 -19.29
N GLU A 38 -2.77 -5.57 -18.21
CA GLU A 38 -4.14 -5.04 -18.22
C GLU A 38 -4.32 -3.94 -17.14
N PRO A 39 -3.63 -2.79 -17.28
CA PRO A 39 -3.55 -1.78 -16.22
C PRO A 39 -4.88 -1.05 -15.99
N GLU A 40 -5.85 -1.20 -16.88
CA GLU A 40 -7.20 -0.65 -16.70
C GLU A 40 -8.01 -1.47 -15.70
N ILE A 41 -7.85 -2.80 -15.72
CA ILE A 41 -8.53 -3.72 -14.80
C ILE A 41 -7.98 -3.52 -13.39
N GLY A 42 -6.65 -3.47 -13.23
CA GLY A 42 -6.01 -3.18 -11.95
C GLY A 42 -6.52 -1.88 -11.32
N ARG A 43 -6.58 -0.80 -12.10
CA ARG A 43 -7.11 0.49 -11.61
C ARG A 43 -8.59 0.46 -11.26
N ALA A 44 -9.40 -0.35 -11.94
CA ALA A 44 -10.81 -0.49 -11.61
C ALA A 44 -11.00 -1.17 -10.24
N GLU A 45 -10.20 -2.21 -9.98
CA GLU A 45 -10.17 -2.91 -8.71
C GLU A 45 -9.66 -2.00 -7.59
N ASP A 46 -8.57 -1.27 -7.83
CA ASP A 46 -8.02 -0.30 -6.87
C ASP A 46 -9.06 0.75 -6.45
N ARG A 47 -9.83 1.29 -7.41
CA ARG A 47 -10.92 2.24 -7.10
C ARG A 47 -12.03 1.60 -6.26
N ARG A 48 -12.36 0.33 -6.51
CA ARG A 48 -13.36 -0.41 -5.73
C ARG A 48 -12.90 -0.61 -4.29
N LEU A 49 -11.66 -1.07 -4.11
CA LEU A 49 -11.06 -1.28 -2.79
C LEU A 49 -10.92 0.04 -2.03
N LEU A 50 -10.51 1.11 -2.70
CA LEU A 50 -10.44 2.45 -2.10
C LEU A 50 -11.81 2.92 -1.60
N ARG A 51 -12.89 2.69 -2.36
CA ARG A 51 -14.25 3.02 -1.91
C ARG A 51 -14.63 2.26 -0.65
N TRP A 52 -14.31 0.98 -0.57
CA TRP A 52 -14.54 0.17 0.65
C TRP A 52 -13.74 0.69 1.83
N LEU A 53 -12.47 1.03 1.63
CA LEU A 53 -11.62 1.61 2.67
C LEU A 53 -12.24 2.90 3.21
N ILE A 54 -12.68 3.80 2.33
CA ILE A 54 -13.34 5.06 2.72
C ILE A 54 -14.62 4.77 3.50
N LEU A 55 -15.46 3.84 3.05
CA LEU A 55 -16.69 3.46 3.75
C LEU A 55 -16.40 2.94 5.17
N MET A 56 -15.37 2.10 5.33
CA MET A 56 -14.97 1.60 6.65
C MET A 56 -14.51 2.74 7.57
N VAL A 57 -13.67 3.65 7.06
CA VAL A 57 -13.21 4.81 7.85
C VAL A 57 -14.39 5.66 8.30
N VAL A 58 -15.30 6.00 7.39
CA VAL A 58 -16.51 6.77 7.71
C VAL A 58 -17.35 6.04 8.76
N ALA A 59 -17.56 4.74 8.62
CA ALA A 59 -18.33 3.95 9.57
C ALA A 59 -17.69 3.96 10.98
N VAL A 60 -16.37 3.83 11.08
CA VAL A 60 -15.64 3.87 12.37
C VAL A 60 -15.77 5.25 13.02
N VAL A 61 -15.55 6.33 12.26
CA VAL A 61 -15.67 7.71 12.76
C VAL A 61 -17.10 8.00 13.24
N LEU A 62 -18.11 7.65 12.43
CA LEU A 62 -19.51 7.82 12.81
C LEU A 62 -19.88 7.00 14.03
N SER A 63 -19.36 5.77 14.16
CA SER A 63 -19.58 4.94 15.34
C SER A 63 -19.05 5.61 16.61
N GLY A 64 -17.86 6.20 16.54
CA GLY A 64 -17.32 6.99 17.66
C GLY A 64 -18.21 8.18 18.04
N PHE A 65 -18.76 8.87 17.04
CA PHE A 65 -19.69 9.99 17.28
C PHE A 65 -21.01 9.53 17.91
N VAL A 66 -21.60 8.45 17.41
CA VAL A 66 -22.83 7.84 17.96
C VAL A 66 -22.60 7.41 19.40
N LEU A 67 -21.49 6.73 19.69
CA LEU A 67 -21.15 6.31 21.05
C LEU A 67 -20.92 7.51 21.98
N GLY A 68 -20.27 8.58 21.49
CA GLY A 68 -20.09 9.81 22.25
C GLY A 68 -21.41 10.49 22.62
N ILE A 69 -22.35 10.58 21.67
CA ILE A 69 -23.70 11.10 21.92
C ILE A 69 -24.43 10.24 22.95
N LEU A 70 -24.41 8.91 22.78
CA LEU A 70 -25.07 8.00 23.71
C LEU A 70 -24.47 8.11 25.12
N GLY A 71 -23.15 8.21 25.23
CA GLY A 71 -22.48 8.44 26.51
C GLY A 71 -22.93 9.73 27.18
N ASN A 72 -23.04 10.83 26.42
CA ASN A 72 -23.53 12.10 26.92
C ASN A 72 -25.01 12.04 27.35
N LEU A 73 -25.85 11.30 26.63
CA LEU A 73 -27.27 11.16 26.94
C LEU A 73 -27.52 10.30 28.19
N ILE A 74 -26.71 9.26 28.40
CA ILE A 74 -26.84 8.33 29.54
C ILE A 74 -26.22 8.91 30.81
N SER A 75 -25.14 9.68 30.69
CA SER A 75 -24.51 10.39 31.81
C SER A 75 -24.39 11.88 31.51
N PRO A 76 -25.52 12.61 31.49
CA PRO A 76 -25.50 14.05 31.28
C PRO A 76 -24.96 14.73 32.53
N GLY A 77 -23.65 14.99 32.55
CA GLY A 77 -22.99 15.81 33.59
C GLY A 77 -22.75 15.09 34.91
N THR A 78 -21.65 14.34 34.98
CA THR A 78 -20.75 14.40 36.15
C THR A 78 -19.61 15.34 35.82
#